data_AF-A0A507F3H9-F1
#
_entry.id   AF-A0A507F3H9-F1
#
_cell.length_a   1.000
_cell.length_b   1.000
_cell.length_c   1.000
_cell.angle_alpha   90.00
_cell.angle_beta   90.00
_cell.angle_gamma   90.00
#
_symmetry.space_group_name_H-M   'P 1'
#
loop_
_entity.id
_entity.type
_entity.pdbx_description
1 polymer ?
#
loop_
_entity_poly.entity_id
_entity_poly.type
_entity_poly.pdbx_seq_one_letter_code
_entity_poly.pdbx_strand_id
1 'polypeptide(L)'
;MGKLQFTTRILHRRLCYIAAALGVQLCLLLFLSYRPDTFRDIWPARPEPQKNRPTIRQRPWTSHSTGQSLCADRGRLPKSWELAPIAESGERGALVFPEMTGMRWAQHDELVIEAATVCAWLVVVDWGDGLVEAPYYTNETDMSSLPGPIPLWPPDSVEIRAVGKHFTVPVHMDNRHVVVKGSGRHSVDYRVYNVAIDLKDQDTFTLDVVLEYTDYLWNYENPAHVFWAPTPLPIYVDRKSLRYIPALVFTTSPQTHPAVNHQVYTSLPPCTTGNNPGRWVPVPFLKPTTSLNLTSELLSPNAPDLVFESYTSYTYLPYTCRYVPKTYPDFRKNCLEPHHPFVHLFGDSNVRRAVKAIGTDGAWCKTWFDEQSHNCQCTDWHLGIEGLDPGRPDNSLHLPIQGPHTGDSSWLYVFLWKGLNDWGPNWKDALTLEHQQSAIPNYDQISKKTPTSVVISLTNWDAAYGSYASYVASIPTLINLLKTTYAQHDIPIVWRPGQFFGGRADTTEGDGRRRFSRLRVMAFNNVMENALVDAFGAKVWDVYSIGESLDVGAREKAVTCPSGHAGRDIVDMENVVFMNMLCPIV
;
A
#
# COMPACT_ATOMS: atom_id res chain seq x y z
N MET A 1 -52.96 -66.77 -13.15
CA MET A 1 -51.71 -66.08 -12.76
C MET A 1 -51.86 -64.57 -12.50
N GLY A 2 -53.04 -63.93 -12.62
CA GLY A 2 -53.20 -62.48 -12.42
C GLY A 2 -53.41 -61.97 -10.98
N LYS A 3 -53.69 -62.83 -9.98
CA LYS A 3 -53.95 -62.39 -8.60
C LYS A 3 -52.68 -62.13 -7.76
N LEU A 4 -51.52 -62.67 -8.15
CA LEU A 4 -50.26 -62.51 -7.40
C LEU A 4 -49.52 -61.19 -7.70
N GLN A 5 -49.76 -60.58 -8.87
CA GLN A 5 -49.15 -59.29 -9.25
C GLN A 5 -49.85 -58.08 -8.62
N PHE A 6 -51.10 -58.23 -8.17
CA PHE A 6 -51.86 -57.13 -7.59
C PHE A 6 -51.44 -56.86 -6.12
N THR A 7 -51.17 -57.93 -5.36
CA THR A 7 -50.76 -57.84 -3.95
C THR A 7 -49.35 -57.26 -3.80
N THR A 8 -48.44 -57.55 -4.72
CA THR A 8 -47.07 -57.01 -4.72
C THR A 8 -47.03 -55.50 -4.96
N ARG A 9 -47.87 -54.97 -5.85
CA ARG A 9 -47.97 -53.52 -6.08
C ARG A 9 -48.54 -52.76 -4.88
N ILE A 10 -49.52 -53.34 -4.18
CA ILE A 10 -50.08 -52.73 -2.97
C ILE A 10 -49.05 -52.73 -1.83
N LEU A 11 -48.31 -53.82 -1.65
CA LEU A 11 -47.27 -53.91 -0.63
C LEU A 11 -46.13 -52.90 -0.89
N HIS A 12 -45.68 -52.78 -2.14
CA HIS A 12 -44.64 -51.83 -2.51
C HIS A 12 -45.07 -50.38 -2.26
N ARG A 13 -46.30 -50.00 -2.64
CA ARG A 13 -46.84 -48.67 -2.32
C ARG A 13 -46.85 -48.40 -0.81
N ARG A 14 -47.30 -49.36 0.01
CA ARG A 14 -47.32 -49.19 1.47
C ARG A 14 -45.92 -49.02 2.06
N LEU A 15 -44.93 -49.77 1.57
CA LEU A 15 -43.54 -49.63 2.01
C LEU A 15 -42.94 -48.27 1.63
N CYS A 16 -43.22 -47.75 0.43
CA CYS A 16 -42.79 -46.41 0.04
C CYS A 16 -43.39 -45.31 0.95
N TYR A 17 -44.67 -45.42 1.32
CA TYR A 17 -45.30 -44.47 2.25
C TYR A 17 -44.69 -44.52 3.65
N ILE A 18 -44.36 -45.72 4.16
CA ILE A 18 -43.71 -45.87 5.47
C ILE A 18 -42.30 -45.27 5.44
N ALA A 19 -41.52 -45.53 4.39
CA ALA A 19 -40.18 -44.96 4.24
C ALA A 19 -40.21 -43.43 4.16
N ALA A 20 -41.18 -42.86 3.43
CA ALA A 20 -41.36 -41.41 3.36
C ALA A 20 -41.75 -40.81 4.72
N ALA A 21 -42.65 -41.46 5.46
CA ALA A 21 -43.07 -41.00 6.80
C ALA A 21 -41.90 -41.03 7.81
N LEU A 22 -41.09 -42.09 7.78
CA LEU A 22 -39.89 -42.20 8.62
C LEU A 22 -38.83 -41.15 8.26
N GLY A 23 -38.64 -40.86 6.97
CA GLY A 23 -37.77 -39.79 6.51
C GLY A 23 -38.20 -38.41 7.03
N VAL A 24 -39.51 -38.12 6.96
CA VAL A 24 -40.07 -36.87 7.49
C VAL A 24 -39.91 -36.79 9.02
N GLN A 25 -40.17 -37.87 9.76
CA GLN A 25 -39.97 -37.91 11.21
C GLN A 25 -38.49 -37.71 11.60
N LEU A 26 -37.55 -38.31 10.86
CA LEU A 26 -36.12 -38.12 11.11
C LEU A 26 -35.69 -36.67 10.86
N CYS A 27 -36.16 -36.05 9.77
CA CYS A 27 -35.91 -34.63 9.51
C CYS A 27 -36.50 -33.74 10.60
N LEU A 28 -37.70 -34.03 11.09
CA LEU A 28 -38.34 -33.30 12.20
C LEU A 28 -37.58 -33.47 13.51
N LEU A 29 -37.10 -34.67 13.83
CA LEU A 29 -36.28 -34.91 15.01
C LEU A 29 -34.94 -34.18 14.90
N LEU A 30 -34.29 -34.18 13.73
CA LEU A 30 -33.07 -33.41 13.50
C LEU A 30 -33.34 -31.90 13.66
N PHE A 31 -34.44 -31.40 13.11
CA PHE A 31 -34.81 -29.98 13.22
C PHE A 31 -35.18 -29.57 14.66
N LEU A 32 -35.85 -30.45 15.42
CA LEU A 32 -36.20 -30.19 16.82
C LEU A 32 -35.04 -30.42 17.80
N SER A 33 -34.08 -31.27 17.44
CA SER A 33 -32.82 -31.46 18.18
C SER A 33 -31.79 -30.39 17.89
N TYR A 34 -31.95 -29.65 16.79
CA TYR A 34 -31.17 -28.46 16.47
C TYR A 34 -31.58 -27.31 17.37
N ARG A 35 -30.92 -27.18 18.53
CA ARG A 35 -30.97 -25.99 19.37
C ARG A 35 -29.88 -25.02 18.91
N PRO A 36 -30.19 -23.93 18.19
CA PRO A 36 -29.20 -22.97 17.72
C PRO A 36 -28.48 -22.24 18.88
N ASP A 37 -29.05 -22.25 20.08
CA ASP A 37 -28.51 -21.51 21.23
C ASP A 37 -27.45 -22.28 22.04
N THR A 38 -27.30 -23.60 21.86
CA THR A 38 -26.34 -24.40 22.65
C THR A 38 -24.87 -24.25 22.21
N PHE A 39 -24.59 -23.55 21.12
CA PHE A 39 -23.22 -23.20 20.69
C PHE A 39 -22.79 -21.78 21.09
N ARG A 40 -23.68 -20.98 21.70
CA ARG A 40 -23.37 -19.59 22.08
C ARG A 40 -22.53 -19.47 23.35
N ASP A 41 -22.50 -20.49 24.20
CA ASP A 41 -21.81 -20.43 25.50
C ASP A 41 -20.36 -20.97 25.47
N ILE A 42 -19.88 -21.47 24.33
CA ILE A 42 -18.51 -22.02 24.19
C ILE A 42 -17.58 -21.06 23.41
N TRP A 43 -18.14 -20.05 22.73
CA TRP A 43 -17.35 -19.01 22.07
C TRP A 43 -17.69 -17.65 22.66
N PRO A 44 -16.74 -16.91 23.27
CA PRO A 44 -16.96 -15.51 23.55
C PRO A 44 -17.35 -14.83 22.23
N ALA A 45 -18.47 -14.12 22.24
CA ALA A 45 -18.96 -13.38 21.08
C ALA A 45 -17.78 -12.58 20.49
N ARG A 46 -17.48 -12.82 19.19
CA ARG A 46 -16.54 -11.97 18.46
C ARG A 46 -16.93 -10.52 18.75
N PRO A 47 -16.00 -9.66 19.21
CA PRO A 47 -16.30 -8.23 19.25
C PRO A 47 -16.77 -7.85 17.84
N GLU A 48 -17.94 -7.22 17.75
CA GLU A 48 -18.44 -6.72 16.48
C GLU A 48 -17.29 -5.98 15.79
N PRO A 49 -17.01 -6.28 14.51
CA PRO A 49 -15.97 -5.58 13.78
C PRO A 49 -16.31 -4.09 13.88
N GLN A 50 -15.51 -3.34 14.65
CA GLN A 50 -15.66 -1.90 14.78
C GLN A 50 -15.63 -1.33 13.36
N LYS A 51 -16.78 -0.81 12.90
CA LYS A 51 -16.96 -0.23 11.56
C LYS A 51 -16.10 1.02 11.30
N ASN A 52 -15.24 1.41 12.25
CA ASN A 52 -14.38 2.58 12.22
C ASN A 52 -12.89 2.21 12.24
N ARG A 53 -12.47 1.15 11.52
CA ARG A 53 -11.03 0.93 11.29
C ARG A 53 -10.53 1.86 10.16
N PRO A 54 -9.42 2.59 10.35
CA PRO A 54 -8.75 3.30 9.27
C PRO A 54 -8.31 2.29 8.21
N THR A 55 -8.96 2.30 7.05
CA THR A 55 -8.39 1.78 5.80
C THR A 55 -7.48 2.87 5.22
N ILE A 56 -6.70 2.60 4.17
CA ILE A 56 -6.06 3.66 3.36
C ILE A 56 -7.08 4.75 2.94
N ARG A 57 -8.41 4.46 3.00
CA ARG A 57 -9.50 5.45 2.89
C ARG A 57 -9.39 6.65 3.85
N GLN A 58 -8.61 6.58 4.94
CA GLN A 58 -8.45 7.67 5.90
C GLN A 58 -7.16 8.49 5.75
N ARG A 59 -6.31 8.21 4.75
CA ARG A 59 -5.57 9.32 4.14
C ARG A 59 -6.65 10.27 3.57
N PRO A 60 -6.51 11.59 3.65
CA PRO A 60 -7.59 12.55 3.38
C PRO A 60 -7.99 12.55 1.89
N TRP A 61 -8.66 11.49 1.46
CA TRP A 61 -9.43 11.33 0.22
C TRP A 61 -10.93 11.31 0.56
N THR A 62 -11.26 11.27 1.85
CA THR A 62 -12.63 11.40 2.34
C THR A 62 -13.06 12.85 2.23
N SER A 63 -13.60 13.16 1.05
CA SER A 63 -14.83 13.93 0.86
C SER A 63 -15.25 14.68 2.14
N HIS A 64 -14.75 15.90 2.32
CA HIS A 64 -15.57 16.88 3.02
C HIS A 64 -16.96 16.84 2.37
N SER A 65 -17.96 16.66 3.22
CA SER A 65 -19.41 16.55 3.00
C SER A 65 -19.95 16.78 1.58
N THR A 66 -21.04 16.08 1.24
CA THR A 66 -21.87 16.14 0.01
C THR A 66 -22.42 17.52 -0.43
N GLY A 67 -21.89 18.65 0.05
CA GLY A 67 -21.93 19.93 -0.66
C GLY A 67 -20.61 20.13 -1.40
N GLN A 68 -20.64 20.21 -2.73
CA GLN A 68 -19.48 20.39 -3.62
C GLN A 68 -18.78 21.75 -3.44
N SER A 69 -18.35 22.11 -2.23
CA SER A 69 -17.54 23.29 -2.02
C SER A 69 -16.08 22.95 -2.26
N LEU A 70 -15.46 23.53 -3.29
CA LEU A 70 -14.00 23.55 -3.38
C LEU A 70 -13.45 24.27 -2.14
N CYS A 71 -12.42 23.71 -1.50
CA CYS A 71 -12.01 24.15 -0.17
C CYS A 71 -11.34 25.53 -0.13
N ALA A 72 -11.00 26.09 -1.30
CA ALA A 72 -10.21 27.30 -1.43
C ALA A 72 -10.99 28.59 -1.75
N ASP A 73 -12.30 28.54 -2.03
CA ASP A 73 -13.07 29.72 -2.53
C ASP A 73 -14.52 29.76 -2.01
N ARG A 74 -14.72 29.39 -0.74
CA ARG A 74 -16.06 29.33 -0.11
C ARG A 74 -17.08 28.53 -0.94
N GLY A 75 -16.60 27.53 -1.67
CA GLY A 75 -17.39 26.69 -2.56
C GLY A 75 -17.78 27.26 -3.92
N ARG A 76 -17.21 28.39 -4.35
CA ARG A 76 -17.37 28.86 -5.73
C ARG A 76 -16.45 28.07 -6.67
N LEU A 77 -17.03 27.63 -7.79
CA LEU A 77 -16.28 27.01 -8.89
C LEU A 77 -15.62 28.09 -9.78
N PRO A 78 -14.42 27.85 -10.31
CA PRO A 78 -13.83 28.73 -11.32
C PRO A 78 -14.68 28.72 -12.60
N LYS A 79 -14.72 29.87 -13.27
CA LYS A 79 -15.30 30.00 -14.61
C LYS A 79 -14.24 29.69 -15.66
N SER A 80 -14.65 29.24 -16.84
CA SER A 80 -13.74 28.89 -17.94
C SER A 80 -12.77 30.02 -18.30
N TRP A 81 -13.24 31.27 -18.37
CA TRP A 81 -12.38 32.43 -18.65
C TRP A 81 -11.37 32.74 -17.54
N GLU A 82 -11.63 32.31 -16.29
CA GLU A 82 -10.66 32.42 -15.18
C GLU A 82 -9.52 31.41 -15.36
N LEU A 83 -9.72 30.34 -16.14
CA LEU A 83 -8.73 29.27 -16.41
C LEU A 83 -8.12 29.36 -17.82
N ALA A 84 -8.73 30.13 -18.73
CA ALA A 84 -8.27 30.32 -20.10
C ALA A 84 -6.77 30.63 -20.25
N PRO A 85 -6.16 31.49 -19.41
CA PRO A 85 -4.73 31.79 -19.52
C PRO A 85 -3.80 30.58 -19.40
N ILE A 86 -4.20 29.54 -18.65
CA ILE A 86 -3.41 28.30 -18.50
C ILE A 86 -3.31 27.57 -19.86
N ALA A 87 -4.43 27.47 -20.56
CA ALA A 87 -4.46 26.83 -21.87
C ALA A 87 -3.78 27.70 -22.95
N GLU A 88 -3.95 29.03 -22.88
CA GLU A 88 -3.35 29.98 -23.82
C GLU A 88 -1.82 30.02 -23.74
N SER A 89 -1.22 29.73 -22.57
CA SER A 89 0.22 29.59 -22.42
C SER A 89 0.77 28.26 -22.93
N GLY A 90 -0.09 27.36 -23.43
CA GLY A 90 0.29 26.01 -23.87
C GLY A 90 0.55 25.03 -22.72
N GLU A 91 0.19 25.40 -21.50
CA GLU A 91 0.40 24.54 -20.33
C GLU A 91 -0.67 23.45 -20.27
N ARG A 92 -0.28 22.26 -19.81
CA ARG A 92 -1.21 21.11 -19.68
C ARG A 92 -2.04 21.16 -18.41
N GLY A 93 -1.71 22.05 -17.50
CA GLY A 93 -2.36 22.21 -16.22
C GLY A 93 -1.61 23.20 -15.34
N ALA A 94 -2.09 23.36 -14.12
CA ALA A 94 -1.42 24.17 -13.11
C ALA A 94 -1.94 23.84 -11.71
N LEU A 95 -1.15 24.16 -10.69
CA LEU A 95 -1.63 24.27 -9.32
C LEU A 95 -1.98 25.74 -9.02
N VAL A 96 -3.23 26.02 -8.70
CA VAL A 96 -3.77 27.37 -8.52
C VAL A 96 -4.16 27.59 -7.06
N PHE A 97 -3.67 28.67 -6.45
CA PHE A 97 -4.09 29.15 -5.13
C PHE A 97 -5.09 30.29 -5.30
N PRO A 98 -6.40 30.02 -5.25
CA PRO A 98 -7.40 30.98 -5.69
C PRO A 98 -7.64 32.11 -4.69
N GLU A 99 -7.47 31.85 -3.39
CA GLU A 99 -7.51 32.84 -2.33
C GLU A 99 -6.19 32.86 -1.56
N MET A 100 -5.68 34.07 -1.33
CA MET A 100 -4.41 34.32 -0.64
C MET A 100 -4.65 34.72 0.82
N THR A 101 -5.80 34.33 1.39
CA THR A 101 -6.21 34.77 2.73
C THR A 101 -5.22 34.22 3.77
N GLY A 102 -4.57 35.12 4.52
CA GLY A 102 -3.55 34.75 5.50
C GLY A 102 -2.12 34.60 4.95
N MET A 103 -1.90 34.89 3.66
CA MET A 103 -0.57 34.81 3.06
C MET A 103 0.12 36.18 3.08
N ARG A 104 1.42 36.20 3.40
CA ARG A 104 2.23 37.43 3.42
C ARG A 104 3.38 37.32 2.43
N TRP A 105 3.59 38.36 1.64
CA TRP A 105 4.78 38.48 0.80
C TRP A 105 5.99 38.82 1.67
N ALA A 106 6.97 37.92 1.73
CA ALA A 106 8.17 38.13 2.53
C ALA A 106 9.18 38.99 1.75
N GLN A 107 9.51 38.61 0.50
CA GLN A 107 10.34 39.33 -0.48
C GLN A 107 9.91 38.95 -1.92
N HIS A 108 10.43 39.63 -2.95
CA HIS A 108 9.98 39.48 -4.35
C HIS A 108 9.87 38.00 -4.76
N ASP A 109 8.64 37.55 -5.03
CA ASP A 109 8.25 36.20 -5.46
C ASP A 109 8.26 35.09 -4.39
N GLU A 110 8.47 35.43 -3.12
CA GLU A 110 8.31 34.50 -1.99
C GLU A 110 7.05 34.81 -1.18
N LEU A 111 6.17 33.82 -1.05
CA LEU A 111 4.91 33.93 -0.33
C LEU A 111 4.87 32.99 0.86
N VAL A 112 4.94 33.57 2.07
CA VAL A 112 4.93 32.81 3.32
C VAL A 112 3.49 32.59 3.79
N ILE A 113 3.16 31.34 4.13
CA ILE A 113 1.82 30.92 4.55
C ILE A 113 1.88 30.35 5.96
N GLU A 114 1.26 31.06 6.91
CA GLU A 114 1.09 30.62 8.31
C GLU A 114 -0.27 29.94 8.50
N ALA A 115 -0.46 28.76 7.90
CA ALA A 115 -1.67 27.95 8.10
C ALA A 115 -1.31 26.47 8.23
N ALA A 116 -2.04 25.75 9.09
CA ALA A 116 -1.87 24.31 9.27
C ALA A 116 -2.29 23.52 8.01
N THR A 117 -3.28 24.02 7.28
CA THR A 117 -3.73 23.42 6.02
C THR A 117 -3.98 24.52 5.00
N VAL A 118 -3.41 24.37 3.80
CA VAL A 118 -3.60 25.29 2.67
C VAL A 118 -4.39 24.58 1.58
N CYS A 119 -5.36 25.29 1.01
CA CYS A 119 -6.20 24.78 -0.07
C CYS A 119 -5.75 25.33 -1.42
N ALA A 120 -5.72 24.46 -2.43
CA ALA A 120 -5.42 24.80 -3.81
C ALA A 120 -6.36 24.04 -4.77
N TRP A 121 -6.36 24.47 -6.02
CA TRP A 121 -6.98 23.77 -7.14
C TRP A 121 -5.88 23.21 -8.03
N LEU A 122 -5.89 21.92 -8.29
CA LEU A 122 -5.16 21.39 -9.41
C LEU A 122 -6.08 21.47 -10.63
N VAL A 123 -5.64 22.18 -11.66
CA VAL A 123 -6.35 22.35 -12.92
C VAL A 123 -5.59 21.56 -13.97
N VAL A 124 -6.26 20.64 -14.66
CA VAL A 124 -5.73 19.94 -15.84
C VAL A 124 -6.54 20.38 -17.05
N VAL A 125 -5.84 20.79 -18.11
CA VAL A 125 -6.47 21.22 -19.36
C VAL A 125 -6.83 19.98 -20.16
N ASP A 126 -8.11 19.87 -20.51
CA ASP A 126 -8.67 18.80 -21.32
C ASP A 126 -8.88 19.32 -22.75
N TRP A 127 -7.91 19.04 -23.61
CA TRP A 127 -7.94 19.42 -25.02
C TRP A 127 -8.88 18.54 -25.85
N GLY A 128 -9.45 17.47 -25.26
CA GLY A 128 -10.32 16.54 -25.96
C GLY A 128 -9.62 15.68 -27.02
N ASP A 129 -8.30 15.81 -27.17
CA ASP A 129 -7.45 14.95 -28.00
C ASP A 129 -7.11 13.62 -27.29
N GLY A 130 -7.41 13.50 -25.99
CA GLY A 130 -7.29 12.27 -25.19
C GLY A 130 -5.85 11.72 -25.11
N LEU A 131 -4.90 12.49 -25.60
CA LEU A 131 -3.53 12.11 -25.85
C LEU A 131 -2.71 13.37 -25.70
N VAL A 132 -2.01 13.49 -24.56
CA VAL A 132 -0.63 13.98 -24.61
C VAL A 132 -0.03 13.45 -25.90
N GLU A 133 0.52 14.30 -26.77
CA GLU A 133 1.35 13.89 -27.90
C GLU A 133 2.35 12.84 -27.40
N ALA A 134 1.94 11.59 -27.41
CA ALA A 134 2.70 10.45 -26.99
C ALA A 134 3.33 10.06 -28.32
N PRO A 135 4.65 10.29 -28.51
CA PRO A 135 5.31 10.15 -29.81
C PRO A 135 5.32 8.71 -30.37
N TYR A 136 4.52 7.81 -29.79
CA TYR A 136 4.48 6.38 -30.03
C TYR A 136 3.10 5.84 -30.40
N TYR A 137 2.04 6.65 -30.45
CA TYR A 137 0.78 6.21 -31.08
C TYR A 137 0.94 6.30 -32.60
N THR A 138 1.31 5.19 -33.23
CA THR A 138 1.19 5.06 -34.68
C THR A 138 -0.30 4.96 -35.05
N ASN A 139 -0.66 5.37 -36.27
CA ASN A 139 -2.03 5.29 -36.81
C ASN A 139 -2.62 3.86 -36.87
N GLU A 140 -1.88 2.84 -36.43
CA GLU A 140 -2.28 1.42 -36.41
C GLU A 140 -2.77 0.95 -35.03
N THR A 141 -2.75 1.81 -34.01
CA THR A 141 -3.16 1.41 -32.66
C THR A 141 -4.69 1.34 -32.55
N ASP A 142 -5.23 0.13 -32.42
CA ASP A 142 -6.67 -0.11 -32.21
C ASP A 142 -7.14 0.64 -30.95
N MET A 143 -8.03 1.63 -31.10
CA MET A 143 -8.60 2.39 -29.98
C MET A 143 -9.36 1.51 -28.99
N SER A 144 -9.72 0.27 -29.35
CA SER A 144 -10.26 -0.71 -28.40
C SER A 144 -9.26 -1.10 -27.28
N SER A 145 -7.97 -0.77 -27.46
CA SER A 145 -6.91 -0.98 -26.46
C SER A 145 -6.74 0.17 -25.47
N LEU A 146 -7.46 1.29 -25.65
CA LEU A 146 -7.44 2.37 -24.67
C LEU A 146 -8.09 1.88 -23.37
N PRO A 147 -7.46 2.16 -22.21
CA PRO A 147 -7.98 1.71 -20.96
C PRO A 147 -9.31 2.39 -20.64
N GLY A 148 -10.32 1.59 -20.30
CA GLY A 148 -11.58 2.12 -19.79
C GLY A 148 -11.36 2.89 -18.48
N PRO A 149 -12.27 3.83 -18.15
CA PRO A 149 -12.23 4.54 -16.88
C PRO A 149 -12.30 3.54 -15.72
N ILE A 150 -11.44 3.71 -14.72
CA ILE A 150 -11.58 2.97 -13.47
C ILE A 150 -12.58 3.72 -12.59
N PRO A 151 -13.69 3.10 -12.16
CA PRO A 151 -14.64 3.75 -11.26
C PRO A 151 -13.96 4.30 -10.01
N LEU A 152 -14.28 5.55 -9.64
CA LEU A 152 -13.76 6.26 -8.47
C LEU A 152 -12.28 6.68 -8.53
N TRP A 153 -11.62 6.53 -9.68
CA TRP A 153 -10.26 7.03 -9.91
C TRP A 153 -10.27 8.21 -10.88
N PRO A 154 -9.36 9.18 -10.69
CA PRO A 154 -9.28 10.34 -11.57
C PRO A 154 -8.68 9.97 -12.93
N PRO A 155 -9.09 10.64 -14.03
CA PRO A 155 -8.45 10.48 -15.32
C PRO A 155 -6.99 10.90 -15.30
N ASP A 156 -6.64 11.88 -14.45
CA ASP A 156 -5.30 12.45 -14.39
C ASP A 156 -4.46 11.83 -13.26
N SER A 157 -3.19 11.55 -13.53
CA SER A 157 -2.19 11.13 -12.54
C SER A 157 -1.26 12.31 -12.28
N VAL A 158 -1.40 12.97 -11.13
CA VAL A 158 -0.58 14.13 -10.76
C VAL A 158 0.10 13.92 -9.42
N GLU A 159 1.43 13.94 -9.41
CA GLU A 159 2.23 13.90 -8.19
C GLU A 159 2.41 15.32 -7.66
N ILE A 160 2.07 15.54 -6.39
CA ILE A 160 2.28 16.81 -5.71
C ILE A 160 3.11 16.53 -4.47
N ARG A 161 4.19 17.29 -4.28
CA ARG A 161 5.10 17.14 -3.14
C ARG A 161 5.37 18.50 -2.53
N ALA A 162 5.39 18.56 -1.21
CA ALA A 162 6.02 19.64 -0.48
C ALA A 162 7.43 19.18 -0.08
N VAL A 163 8.44 19.79 -0.68
CA VAL A 163 9.85 19.47 -0.49
C VAL A 163 10.46 20.51 0.44
N GLY A 164 10.73 20.10 1.67
CA GLY A 164 11.40 20.91 2.68
C GLY A 164 12.89 20.67 2.74
N LYS A 165 13.57 21.38 3.65
CA LYS A 165 14.99 21.16 3.91
C LYS A 165 15.25 19.81 4.58
N HIS A 166 14.32 19.36 5.40
CA HIS A 166 14.43 18.18 6.25
C HIS A 166 13.33 17.15 5.97
N PHE A 167 12.20 17.56 5.40
CA PHE A 167 11.07 16.66 5.17
C PHE A 167 10.56 16.76 3.73
N THR A 168 10.19 15.61 3.15
CA THR A 168 9.37 15.56 1.94
C THR A 168 7.99 15.04 2.31
N VAL A 169 6.95 15.80 2.02
CA VAL A 169 5.57 15.44 2.34
C VAL A 169 4.79 15.23 1.04
N PRO A 170 4.21 14.04 0.80
CA PRO A 170 3.32 13.83 -0.33
C PRO A 170 2.03 14.63 -0.11
N VAL A 171 1.60 15.34 -1.14
CA VAL A 171 0.35 16.08 -1.16
C VAL A 171 -0.61 15.35 -2.09
N HIS A 172 -1.85 15.18 -1.65
CA HIS A 172 -2.85 14.44 -2.38
C HIS A 172 -3.93 15.38 -2.92
N MET A 173 -4.32 15.16 -4.18
CA MET A 173 -5.51 15.77 -4.77
C MET A 173 -6.74 14.91 -4.47
N ASP A 174 -7.96 15.43 -4.52
CA ASP A 174 -9.16 14.59 -4.44
C ASP A 174 -9.26 13.64 -5.65
N ASN A 175 -9.80 12.42 -5.47
CA ASN A 175 -10.13 11.54 -6.61
C ASN A 175 -11.30 12.08 -7.46
N ARG A 176 -12.08 13.02 -6.90
CA ARG A 176 -13.19 13.67 -7.58
C ARG A 176 -12.72 14.98 -8.20
N HIS A 177 -13.22 15.25 -9.39
CA HIS A 177 -13.02 16.51 -10.08
C HIS A 177 -14.33 17.11 -10.53
N VAL A 178 -14.29 18.40 -10.83
CA VAL A 178 -15.34 19.11 -11.55
C VAL A 178 -14.84 19.43 -12.95
N VAL A 179 -15.69 19.23 -13.95
CA VAL A 179 -15.40 19.66 -15.31
C VAL A 179 -15.95 21.07 -15.53
N VAL A 180 -15.07 22.02 -15.77
CA VAL A 180 -15.43 23.38 -16.17
C VAL A 180 -15.40 23.43 -17.70
N LYS A 181 -16.58 23.52 -18.30
CA LYS A 181 -16.71 23.53 -19.76
C LYS A 181 -16.19 24.81 -20.37
N GLY A 182 -15.40 24.69 -21.44
CA GLY A 182 -14.99 25.81 -22.27
C GLY A 182 -16.19 26.57 -22.84
N SER A 183 -16.04 27.86 -23.11
CA SER A 183 -17.09 28.66 -23.72
C SER A 183 -16.55 29.68 -24.71
N GLY A 184 -17.17 29.80 -25.87
CA GLY A 184 -16.84 30.82 -26.88
C GLY A 184 -15.53 30.51 -27.60
N ARG A 185 -14.53 31.39 -27.46
CA ARG A 185 -13.22 31.27 -28.14
C ARG A 185 -12.28 30.24 -27.50
N HIS A 186 -12.56 29.82 -26.27
CA HIS A 186 -11.78 28.82 -25.55
C HIS A 186 -12.59 27.52 -25.57
N SER A 187 -12.29 26.64 -26.52
CA SER A 187 -13.03 25.39 -26.76
C SER A 187 -12.52 24.22 -25.93
N VAL A 188 -11.64 24.45 -24.96
CA VAL A 188 -11.08 23.41 -24.09
C VAL A 188 -11.86 23.31 -22.79
N ASP A 189 -11.95 22.10 -22.28
CA ASP A 189 -12.52 21.84 -20.97
C ASP A 189 -11.41 21.82 -19.92
N TYR A 190 -11.78 21.97 -18.65
CA TYR A 190 -10.83 21.90 -17.54
C TYR A 190 -11.31 20.92 -16.50
N ARG A 191 -10.44 20.03 -16.05
CA ARG A 191 -10.68 19.17 -14.89
C ARG A 191 -10.05 19.83 -13.66
N VAL A 192 -10.89 20.14 -12.68
CA VAL A 192 -10.48 20.86 -11.47
C VAL A 192 -10.62 19.94 -10.26
N TYR A 193 -9.50 19.69 -9.61
CA TYR A 193 -9.37 18.87 -8.41
C TYR A 193 -9.13 19.77 -7.19
N ASN A 194 -9.68 19.39 -6.04
CA ASN A 194 -9.24 19.99 -4.78
C ASN A 194 -7.89 19.43 -4.38
N VAL A 195 -7.05 20.27 -3.79
CA VAL A 195 -5.80 19.87 -3.17
C VAL A 195 -5.75 20.46 -1.77
N ALA A 196 -5.58 19.61 -0.76
CA ALA A 196 -5.36 20.02 0.63
C ALA A 196 -3.90 19.74 0.99
N ILE A 197 -3.16 20.80 1.29
CA ILE A 197 -1.75 20.76 1.67
C ILE A 197 -1.69 20.83 3.19
N ASP A 198 -1.46 19.70 3.84
CA ASP A 198 -1.35 19.55 5.30
C ASP A 198 0.13 19.32 5.66
N LEU A 199 0.81 20.38 6.13
CA LEU A 199 2.22 20.34 6.48
C LEU A 199 2.35 20.18 7.99
N LYS A 200 2.72 18.99 8.46
CA LYS A 200 2.71 18.68 9.89
C LYS A 200 4.00 19.05 10.62
N ASP A 201 5.10 19.17 9.89
CA ASP A 201 6.43 19.38 10.46
C ASP A 201 6.93 20.79 10.27
N GLN A 202 7.77 21.22 11.20
CA GLN A 202 8.48 22.48 11.11
C GLN A 202 9.53 22.42 10.00
N ASP A 203 9.32 23.15 8.91
CA ASP A 203 10.26 23.27 7.80
C ASP A 203 9.94 24.51 6.93
N THR A 204 10.75 24.70 5.90
CA THR A 204 10.48 25.60 4.79
C THR A 204 10.37 24.76 3.52
N PHE A 205 9.16 24.67 2.97
CA PHE A 205 8.81 23.79 1.86
C PHE A 205 8.64 24.54 0.55
N THR A 206 9.09 23.97 -0.55
CA THR A 206 8.68 24.32 -1.92
C THR A 206 7.74 23.25 -2.47
N LEU A 207 6.80 23.63 -3.34
CA LEU A 207 5.97 22.64 -4.02
C LEU A 207 6.59 22.18 -5.33
N ASP A 208 6.56 20.87 -5.54
CA ASP A 208 6.91 20.20 -6.78
C ASP A 208 5.65 19.48 -7.30
N VAL A 209 5.17 19.90 -8.46
CA VAL A 209 3.89 19.47 -9.05
C VAL A 209 4.18 18.89 -10.43
N VAL A 210 3.83 17.63 -10.63
CA VAL A 210 4.18 16.89 -11.83
C VAL A 210 2.96 16.14 -12.37
N LEU A 211 2.56 16.47 -13.59
CA LEU A 211 1.57 15.73 -14.35
C LEU A 211 2.24 14.49 -14.97
N GLU A 212 1.90 13.31 -14.48
CA GLU A 212 2.42 12.05 -15.00
C GLU A 212 1.66 11.61 -16.25
N TYR A 213 0.32 11.66 -16.19
CA TYR A 213 -0.59 11.19 -17.24
C TYR A 213 -1.93 11.93 -17.19
N THR A 214 -2.61 12.02 -18.32
CA THR A 214 -4.02 12.45 -18.42
C THR A 214 -4.89 11.31 -18.95
N ASP A 215 -6.21 11.49 -18.92
CA ASP A 215 -7.17 10.68 -19.70
C ASP A 215 -7.05 9.16 -19.49
N TYR A 216 -6.77 8.74 -18.26
CA TYR A 216 -6.55 7.35 -17.86
C TYR A 216 -5.37 6.65 -18.54
N LEU A 217 -4.46 7.38 -19.20
CA LEU A 217 -3.27 6.79 -19.81
C LEU A 217 -2.35 6.10 -18.78
N TRP A 218 -2.47 6.46 -17.50
CA TRP A 218 -1.82 5.75 -16.41
C TRP A 218 -2.38 4.33 -16.18
N ASN A 219 -3.60 4.04 -16.62
CA ASN A 219 -4.27 2.75 -16.48
C ASN A 219 -4.13 1.85 -17.72
N TYR A 220 -3.08 1.93 -18.52
CA TYR A 220 -2.98 1.10 -19.72
C TYR A 220 -3.21 -0.41 -19.48
N GLU A 221 -3.87 -1.06 -20.44
CA GLU A 221 -4.06 -2.51 -20.44
C GLU A 221 -2.91 -3.24 -21.18
N ASN A 222 -2.05 -2.49 -21.90
CA ASN A 222 -0.83 -3.00 -22.52
C ASN A 222 0.42 -2.25 -22.02
N PRO A 223 1.31 -2.90 -21.24
CA PRO A 223 2.51 -2.30 -20.66
C PRO A 223 3.64 -1.98 -21.64
N ALA A 224 3.50 -2.32 -22.92
CA ALA A 224 4.50 -1.97 -23.93
C ALA A 224 4.35 -0.54 -24.47
N HIS A 225 3.23 0.14 -24.23
CA HIS A 225 2.83 1.28 -25.07
C HIS A 225 2.84 2.66 -24.39
N VAL A 226 3.12 2.75 -23.08
CA VAL A 226 3.06 4.03 -22.37
C VAL A 226 4.33 4.26 -21.56
N PHE A 227 5.13 5.25 -21.97
CA PHE A 227 6.30 5.69 -21.22
C PHE A 227 5.91 6.72 -20.16
N TRP A 228 6.61 6.70 -19.03
CA TRP A 228 6.51 7.72 -18.01
C TRP A 228 7.34 8.92 -18.42
N ALA A 229 6.65 9.99 -18.82
CA ALA A 229 7.23 11.26 -19.24
C ALA A 229 6.58 12.41 -18.45
N PRO A 230 6.84 12.47 -17.13
CA PRO A 230 6.25 13.48 -16.26
C PRO A 230 6.53 14.90 -16.76
N THR A 231 5.51 15.76 -16.74
CA THR A 231 5.59 17.18 -17.10
C THR A 231 5.40 18.05 -15.85
N PRO A 232 6.39 18.88 -15.47
CA PRO A 232 6.22 19.84 -14.37
C PRO A 232 5.06 20.78 -14.66
N LEU A 233 4.25 21.10 -13.66
CA LEU A 233 3.14 22.05 -13.77
C LEU A 233 3.49 23.39 -13.10
N PRO A 234 3.13 24.53 -13.72
CA PRO A 234 3.31 25.83 -13.10
C PRO A 234 2.41 26.01 -11.87
N ILE A 235 2.84 26.89 -10.97
CA ILE A 235 2.07 27.32 -9.81
C ILE A 235 1.57 28.75 -10.05
N TYR A 236 0.26 28.95 -9.91
CA TYR A 236 -0.37 30.26 -10.03
C TYR A 236 -1.01 30.69 -8.70
N VAL A 237 -0.97 31.99 -8.44
CA VAL A 237 -1.68 32.62 -7.31
C VAL A 237 -2.67 33.66 -7.80
N ASP A 238 -3.69 33.90 -6.99
CA ASP A 238 -4.83 34.78 -7.28
C ASP A 238 -5.56 34.36 -8.55
N ARG A 239 -6.75 33.78 -8.39
CA ARG A 239 -7.60 33.32 -9.49
C ARG A 239 -7.89 34.38 -10.56
N LYS A 240 -7.83 35.67 -10.24
CA LYS A 240 -8.18 36.74 -11.18
C LYS A 240 -7.02 37.11 -12.08
N SER A 241 -5.81 37.13 -11.52
CA SER A 241 -4.60 37.48 -12.27
C SER A 241 -3.83 36.28 -12.79
N LEU A 242 -4.03 35.09 -12.20
CA LEU A 242 -3.20 33.90 -12.38
C LEU A 242 -1.71 34.27 -12.45
N ARG A 243 -1.22 34.94 -11.40
CA ARG A 243 0.17 35.38 -11.37
C ARG A 243 1.05 34.15 -11.21
N TYR A 244 1.93 33.92 -12.18
CA TYR A 244 2.91 32.85 -12.13
C TYR A 244 3.87 33.05 -10.95
N ILE A 245 4.12 31.98 -10.19
CA ILE A 245 5.09 31.94 -9.10
C ILE A 245 6.11 30.84 -9.40
N PRO A 246 7.37 31.20 -9.69
CA PRO A 246 8.41 30.22 -9.98
C PRO A 246 8.68 29.28 -8.81
N ALA A 247 8.59 29.78 -7.57
CA ALA A 247 8.82 29.02 -6.35
C ALA A 247 7.89 29.50 -5.24
N LEU A 248 6.88 28.70 -4.89
CA LEU A 248 6.00 28.97 -3.77
C LEU A 248 6.59 28.35 -2.49
N VAL A 249 6.89 29.17 -1.48
CA VAL A 249 7.61 28.76 -0.27
C VAL A 249 6.69 28.77 0.96
N PHE A 250 6.43 27.62 1.55
CA PHE A 250 5.64 27.48 2.77
C PHE A 250 6.57 27.42 3.98
N THR A 251 6.40 28.31 4.95
CA THR A 251 7.13 28.23 6.23
C THR A 251 6.16 27.87 7.33
N THR A 252 6.37 26.72 7.97
CA THR A 252 5.58 26.31 9.13
C THR A 252 6.15 26.92 10.41
N SER A 253 5.25 27.44 11.26
CA SER A 253 5.62 28.10 12.52
C SER A 253 5.91 27.08 13.63
N PRO A 254 6.95 27.28 14.47
CA PRO A 254 7.22 26.41 15.63
C PRO A 254 6.06 26.34 16.64
N GLN A 255 5.20 27.36 16.68
CA GLN A 255 4.06 27.42 17.61
C GLN A 255 2.94 26.46 17.21
N THR A 256 2.77 26.22 15.91
CA THR A 256 1.72 25.36 15.36
C THR A 256 2.25 23.99 14.91
N HIS A 257 3.56 23.91 14.62
CA HIS A 257 4.23 22.72 14.13
C HIS A 257 5.47 22.48 15.00
N PRO A 258 5.34 21.77 16.13
CA PRO A 258 6.48 21.53 17.01
C PRO A 258 7.55 20.72 16.28
N ALA A 259 8.82 21.11 16.46
CA ALA A 259 9.95 20.36 15.93
C ALA A 259 9.93 18.92 16.44
N VAL A 260 10.11 17.97 15.53
CA VAL A 260 10.28 16.56 15.88
C VAL A 260 11.58 16.40 16.64
N ASN A 261 11.50 15.76 17.81
CA ASN A 261 12.68 15.38 18.56
C ASN A 261 12.43 14.07 19.31
N HIS A 262 13.48 13.54 19.94
CA HIS A 262 13.41 12.30 20.73
C HIS A 262 12.28 12.29 21.77
N GLN A 263 12.11 13.39 22.52
CA GLN A 263 11.11 13.48 23.57
C GLN A 263 9.69 13.45 23.00
N VAL A 264 9.43 14.21 21.92
CA VAL A 264 8.14 14.21 21.24
C VAL A 264 7.82 12.81 20.71
N TYR A 265 8.78 12.16 20.04
CA TYR A 265 8.57 10.82 19.47
C TYR A 265 8.33 9.75 20.54
N THR A 266 9.13 9.73 21.60
CA THR A 266 9.00 8.74 22.70
C THR A 266 7.73 8.94 23.52
N SER A 267 7.13 10.13 23.50
CA SER A 267 5.84 10.40 24.12
C SER A 267 4.64 9.81 23.36
N LEU A 268 4.82 9.43 22.09
CA LEU A 268 3.75 8.81 21.30
C LEU A 268 3.44 7.39 21.83
N PRO A 269 2.18 6.94 21.73
CA PRO A 269 1.82 5.57 22.06
C PRO A 269 2.47 4.58 21.07
N PRO A 270 2.77 3.33 21.47
CA PRO A 270 3.23 2.31 20.54
C PRO A 270 2.22 2.08 19.41
N CYS A 271 2.71 1.88 18.19
CA CYS A 271 1.86 1.55 17.05
C CYS A 271 1.27 0.14 17.21
N THR A 272 -0.04 0.00 17.04
CA THR A 272 -0.76 -1.29 17.10
C THR A 272 -1.12 -1.84 15.72
N THR A 273 -0.93 -1.04 14.67
CA THR A 273 -1.19 -1.39 13.27
C THR A 273 0.02 -1.02 12.40
N GLY A 274 0.05 -1.50 11.16
CA GLY A 274 1.12 -1.20 10.20
C GLY A 274 0.77 -0.13 9.15
N ASN A 275 -0.40 0.49 9.21
CA ASN A 275 -0.88 1.50 8.24
C ASN A 275 -0.95 2.91 8.82
N ASN A 276 0.14 3.34 9.45
CA ASN A 276 0.21 4.67 10.04
C ASN A 276 0.90 5.64 9.06
N PRO A 277 0.22 6.73 8.65
CA PRO A 277 0.85 7.80 7.89
C PRO A 277 2.05 8.36 8.66
N GLY A 278 3.11 8.67 7.94
CA GLY A 278 4.38 9.08 8.52
C GLY A 278 5.25 9.83 7.53
N ARG A 279 6.52 9.94 7.88
CA ARG A 279 7.52 10.72 7.15
C ARG A 279 8.92 10.21 7.45
N TRP A 280 9.86 10.59 6.62
CA TRP A 280 11.28 10.39 6.89
C TRP A 280 11.82 11.56 7.73
N VAL A 281 12.44 11.23 8.86
CA VAL A 281 12.99 12.20 9.82
C VAL A 281 14.51 12.03 9.89
N PRO A 282 15.30 13.12 9.84
CA PRO A 282 16.73 13.04 10.06
C PRO A 282 17.04 12.42 11.43
N VAL A 283 17.84 11.33 11.46
CA VAL A 283 18.24 10.67 12.71
C VAL A 283 18.88 11.63 13.72
N PRO A 284 19.66 12.66 13.34
CA PRO A 284 20.17 13.64 14.29
C PRO A 284 19.10 14.36 15.12
N PHE A 285 17.85 14.48 14.65
CA PHE A 285 16.75 15.09 15.42
C PHE A 285 16.30 14.20 16.58
N LEU A 286 16.55 12.91 16.49
CA LEU A 286 16.12 11.90 17.45
C LEU A 286 17.22 11.53 18.45
N LYS A 287 18.41 12.14 18.35
CA LYS A 287 19.45 11.95 19.34
C LYS A 287 19.00 12.54 20.68
N PRO A 288 19.11 11.81 21.81
CA PRO A 288 18.83 12.37 23.12
C PRO A 288 19.67 13.65 23.31
N THR A 289 19.02 14.75 23.68
CA THR A 289 19.74 15.96 24.05
C THR A 289 20.55 15.64 25.31
N THR A 290 21.83 16.02 25.32
CA THR A 290 22.80 15.76 26.42
C THR A 290 22.35 16.24 27.80
N SER A 291 21.30 17.07 27.87
CA SER A 291 20.66 17.51 29.11
C SER A 291 19.73 16.48 29.77
N LEU A 292 19.34 15.41 29.06
CA LEU A 292 18.68 14.25 29.66
C LEU A 292 19.76 13.40 30.34
N ASN A 293 20.04 13.68 31.60
CA ASN A 293 20.75 12.79 32.53
C ASN A 293 19.92 11.51 32.74
N LEU A 294 19.78 10.71 31.69
CA LEU A 294 19.30 9.34 31.80
C LEU A 294 20.40 8.58 32.53
N THR A 295 20.08 8.15 33.75
CA THR A 295 20.92 7.26 34.54
C THR A 295 21.41 6.10 33.67
N SER A 296 22.68 5.77 33.76
CA SER A 296 23.43 4.88 32.86
C SER A 296 22.82 3.49 32.59
N GLU A 297 21.78 3.08 33.34
CA GLU A 297 21.03 1.85 33.09
C GLU A 297 20.10 1.92 31.85
N LEU A 298 19.57 3.09 31.48
CA LEU A 298 18.78 3.28 30.25
C LEU A 298 19.64 3.58 29.02
N LEU A 299 20.92 3.87 29.22
CA LEU A 299 21.95 3.99 28.17
C LEU A 299 22.87 2.76 28.17
N SER A 300 22.36 1.60 28.56
CA SER A 300 23.03 0.36 28.20
C SER A 300 23.30 0.41 26.69
N PRO A 301 24.49 0.05 26.19
CA PRO A 301 24.72 -0.12 24.74
C PRO A 301 23.75 -1.13 24.09
N ASN A 302 22.93 -1.83 24.90
CA ASN A 302 21.84 -2.71 24.51
C ASN A 302 20.43 -2.09 24.70
N ALA A 303 20.32 -0.82 25.08
CA ALA A 303 19.03 -0.14 25.19
C ALA A 303 18.47 0.10 23.78
N PRO A 304 17.22 -0.31 23.51
CA PRO A 304 16.63 -0.29 22.18
C PRO A 304 16.17 1.12 21.77
N ASP A 305 17.10 2.09 21.75
CA ASP A 305 16.97 3.35 21.00
C ASP A 305 17.52 3.17 19.57
N LEU A 306 17.40 1.95 19.01
CA LEU A 306 17.78 1.67 17.63
C LEU A 306 16.71 2.23 16.70
N VAL A 307 16.74 3.54 16.48
CA VAL A 307 16.17 4.12 15.28
C VAL A 307 16.81 3.40 14.09
N PHE A 308 16.03 2.63 13.33
CA PHE A 308 16.52 2.03 12.10
C PHE A 308 16.81 3.17 11.12
N GLU A 309 18.09 3.41 10.91
CA GLU A 309 18.63 4.47 10.07
C GLU A 309 18.77 3.97 8.62
N SER A 310 18.24 4.74 7.67
CA SER A 310 18.47 4.57 6.24
C SER A 310 19.86 5.02 5.84
N TYR A 311 20.27 4.73 4.60
CA TYR A 311 21.59 5.16 4.11
C TYR A 311 21.73 6.67 3.96
N THR A 312 20.62 7.40 3.95
CA THR A 312 20.60 8.87 3.90
C THR A 312 20.59 9.51 5.29
N SER A 313 20.76 8.72 6.37
CA SER A 313 20.64 9.16 7.76
C SER A 313 19.24 9.64 8.14
N TYR A 314 18.22 9.00 7.58
CA TYR A 314 16.81 9.22 7.92
C TYR A 314 16.17 7.97 8.52
N THR A 315 15.02 8.14 9.17
CA THR A 315 14.18 7.02 9.60
C THR A 315 12.72 7.32 9.32
N TYR A 316 11.91 6.30 9.04
CA TYR A 316 10.48 6.51 8.83
C TYR A 316 9.73 6.49 10.16
N LEU A 317 9.11 7.63 10.52
CA LEU A 317 8.33 7.80 11.74
C LEU A 317 6.86 8.13 11.42
N PRO A 318 5.89 7.39 11.99
CA PRO A 318 4.50 7.78 11.95
C PRO A 318 4.24 9.10 12.67
N TYR A 319 3.14 9.77 12.31
CA TYR A 319 2.73 11.01 12.97
C TYR A 319 2.05 10.79 14.33
N THR A 320 1.36 9.66 14.51
CA THR A 320 0.40 9.47 15.62
C THR A 320 0.81 8.37 16.62
N CYS A 321 1.84 7.60 16.30
CA CYS A 321 2.33 6.50 17.14
C CYS A 321 3.84 6.31 16.92
N ARG A 322 4.48 5.54 17.80
CA ARG A 322 5.88 5.15 17.65
C ARG A 322 6.01 3.66 17.37
N TYR A 323 6.83 3.31 16.40
CA TYR A 323 7.27 1.93 16.24
C TYR A 323 8.33 1.66 17.31
N VAL A 324 8.19 0.52 17.97
CA VAL A 324 9.15 0.08 18.96
C VAL A 324 10.22 -0.70 18.19
N PRO A 325 11.48 -0.25 18.21
CA PRO A 325 12.52 -0.95 17.50
C PRO A 325 12.76 -2.33 18.14
N LYS A 326 12.92 -3.32 17.28
CA LYS A 326 13.28 -4.69 17.66
C LYS A 326 14.39 -5.13 16.73
N THR A 327 15.46 -5.71 17.29
CA THR A 327 16.46 -6.36 16.45
C THR A 327 15.84 -7.61 15.81
N TYR A 328 16.36 -8.07 14.66
CA TYR A 328 15.90 -9.32 14.06
C TYR A 328 16.03 -10.53 15.00
N PRO A 329 17.14 -10.70 15.76
CA PRO A 329 17.23 -11.72 16.80
C PRO A 329 16.14 -11.61 17.86
N ASP A 330 15.85 -10.41 18.37
CA ASP A 330 14.82 -10.19 19.38
C ASP A 330 13.42 -10.46 18.84
N PHE A 331 13.16 -10.06 17.59
CA PHE A 331 11.91 -10.37 16.90
C PHE A 331 11.73 -11.87 16.71
N ARG A 332 12.78 -12.60 16.33
CA ARG A 332 12.70 -14.05 16.21
C ARG A 332 12.39 -14.71 17.56
N LYS A 333 13.23 -14.43 18.56
CA LYS A 333 13.18 -15.08 19.88
C LYS A 333 11.95 -14.70 20.70
N ASN A 334 11.61 -13.42 20.75
CA ASN A 334 10.57 -12.93 21.67
C ASN A 334 9.21 -12.76 21.00
N CYS A 335 9.09 -13.04 19.70
CA CYS A 335 7.85 -12.82 18.95
C CYS A 335 7.53 -13.96 17.99
N LEU A 336 8.36 -14.20 16.96
CA LEU A 336 8.05 -15.23 15.97
C LEU A 336 7.96 -16.61 16.60
N GLU A 337 8.89 -16.98 17.47
CA GLU A 337 8.88 -18.29 18.11
C GLU A 337 7.66 -18.52 19.01
N PRO A 338 7.42 -17.70 20.05
CA PRO A 338 6.35 -17.98 21.01
C PRO A 338 4.95 -17.71 20.46
N HIS A 339 4.80 -16.82 19.48
CA HIS A 339 3.49 -16.35 19.03
C HIS A 339 3.19 -16.66 17.56
N HIS A 340 4.24 -16.79 16.72
CA HIS A 340 4.08 -17.04 15.30
C HIS A 340 4.97 -18.18 14.77
N PRO A 341 4.94 -19.38 15.39
CA PRO A 341 5.86 -20.47 15.07
C PRO A 341 5.76 -20.96 13.63
N PHE A 342 4.67 -20.62 12.93
CA PHE A 342 4.53 -20.85 11.51
C PHE A 342 3.78 -19.71 10.82
N VAL A 343 4.39 -19.10 9.80
CA VAL A 343 3.83 -18.00 9.01
C VAL A 343 3.91 -18.35 7.54
N HIS A 344 2.81 -18.14 6.81
CA HIS A 344 2.79 -18.24 5.35
C HIS A 344 2.94 -16.84 4.74
N LEU A 345 3.84 -16.68 3.77
CA LEU A 345 4.06 -15.44 3.04
C LEU A 345 3.93 -15.69 1.54
N PHE A 346 2.91 -15.08 0.97
CA PHE A 346 2.58 -15.16 -0.44
C PHE A 346 2.91 -13.81 -1.09
N GLY A 347 3.96 -13.76 -1.91
CA GLY A 347 4.34 -12.49 -2.51
C GLY A 347 5.52 -12.53 -3.46
N ASP A 348 5.88 -11.34 -3.92
CA ASP A 348 6.92 -11.15 -4.93
C ASP A 348 8.34 -11.14 -4.36
N SER A 349 9.29 -10.71 -5.19
CA SER A 349 10.69 -10.56 -4.82
C SER A 349 10.93 -9.59 -3.65
N ASN A 350 10.06 -8.61 -3.40
CA ASN A 350 10.23 -7.71 -2.26
C ASN A 350 9.87 -8.39 -0.93
N VAL A 351 8.84 -9.25 -0.92
CA VAL A 351 8.59 -10.13 0.26
C VAL A 351 9.79 -11.03 0.50
N ARG A 352 10.36 -11.62 -0.54
CA ARG A 352 11.58 -12.43 -0.39
C ARG A 352 12.74 -11.63 0.23
N ARG A 353 12.97 -10.38 -0.18
CA ARG A 353 14.00 -9.50 0.43
C ARG A 353 13.75 -9.27 1.91
N ALA A 354 12.51 -8.97 2.29
CA ALA A 354 12.11 -8.83 3.68
C ALA A 354 12.43 -10.10 4.50
N VAL A 355 12.12 -11.29 3.95
CA VAL A 355 12.42 -12.57 4.60
C VAL A 355 13.92 -12.86 4.62
N LYS A 356 14.71 -12.49 3.60
CA LYS A 356 16.18 -12.64 3.64
C LYS A 356 16.78 -11.88 4.82
N ALA A 357 16.32 -10.65 5.06
CA ALA A 357 16.75 -9.86 6.20
C ALA A 357 16.38 -10.52 7.54
N ILE A 358 15.12 -10.97 7.69
CA ILE A 358 14.66 -11.68 8.89
C ILE A 358 15.45 -12.98 9.12
N GLY A 359 15.62 -13.76 8.05
CA GLY A 359 16.24 -15.08 8.06
C GLY A 359 17.72 -15.10 8.42
N THR A 360 18.39 -13.97 8.21
CA THR A 360 19.82 -13.82 8.45
C THR A 360 20.12 -12.94 9.65
N ASP A 361 19.12 -12.68 10.50
CA ASP A 361 19.25 -11.76 11.63
C ASP A 361 19.75 -10.35 11.24
N GLY A 362 19.39 -9.91 10.03
CA GLY A 362 19.79 -8.63 9.45
C GLY A 362 21.12 -8.64 8.69
N ALA A 363 21.84 -9.77 8.65
CA ALA A 363 23.17 -9.86 8.03
C ALA A 363 23.14 -9.74 6.49
N TRP A 364 22.04 -10.15 5.85
CA TRP A 364 21.86 -10.04 4.41
C TRP A 364 21.99 -8.59 3.94
N CYS A 365 22.90 -8.35 2.99
CA CYS A 365 23.20 -7.03 2.43
C CYS A 365 23.59 -5.96 3.47
N LYS A 366 24.13 -6.39 4.61
CA LYS A 366 24.69 -5.50 5.64
C LYS A 366 26.08 -5.95 6.07
N THR A 367 26.24 -7.24 6.36
CA THR A 367 27.53 -7.82 6.76
C THR A 367 28.02 -8.89 5.77
N TRP A 368 27.11 -9.64 5.13
CA TRP A 368 27.49 -10.71 4.20
C TRP A 368 27.84 -10.21 2.80
N PHE A 369 27.22 -9.11 2.38
CA PHE A 369 27.39 -8.53 1.05
C PHE A 369 27.57 -7.03 1.17
N ASP A 370 28.21 -6.43 0.16
CA ASP A 370 28.34 -4.98 0.07
C ASP A 370 26.96 -4.33 -0.08
N GLU A 371 26.56 -3.67 0.98
CA GLU A 371 25.30 -2.96 1.10
C GLU A 371 25.11 -1.91 0.01
N GLN A 372 26.17 -1.22 -0.43
CA GLN A 372 26.05 -0.17 -1.45
C GLN A 372 26.08 -0.72 -2.88
N SER A 373 26.34 -2.01 -3.06
CA SER A 373 26.38 -2.63 -4.39
C SER A 373 25.01 -2.57 -5.07
N HIS A 374 25.03 -2.42 -6.40
CA HIS A 374 23.81 -2.52 -7.22
C HIS A 374 23.07 -3.85 -7.02
N ASN A 375 23.80 -4.92 -6.70
CA ASN A 375 23.21 -6.23 -6.38
C ASN A 375 22.35 -6.17 -5.13
N CYS A 376 22.85 -5.60 -4.03
CA CYS A 376 22.07 -5.46 -2.80
C CYS A 376 20.91 -4.48 -2.95
N GLN A 377 21.13 -3.38 -3.66
CA GLN A 377 20.11 -2.35 -3.84
C GLN A 377 19.03 -2.78 -4.85
N CYS A 378 19.36 -3.57 -5.87
CA CYS A 378 18.45 -3.87 -6.98
C CYS A 378 18.49 -5.30 -7.52
N THR A 379 19.65 -5.83 -7.89
CA THR A 379 19.74 -7.14 -8.56
C THR A 379 20.17 -8.25 -7.60
N ASP A 380 19.37 -8.52 -6.57
CA ASP A 380 19.75 -9.42 -5.47
C ASP A 380 19.37 -10.89 -5.68
N TRP A 381 18.93 -11.25 -6.89
CA TRP A 381 18.39 -12.57 -7.16
C TRP A 381 19.41 -13.68 -6.89
N HIS A 382 20.70 -13.44 -7.18
CA HIS A 382 21.81 -14.36 -6.90
C HIS A 382 22.34 -14.29 -5.47
N LEU A 383 21.91 -13.30 -4.67
CA LEU A 383 22.27 -13.17 -3.26
C LEU A 383 21.32 -14.01 -2.41
N GLY A 384 21.34 -15.33 -2.64
CA GLY A 384 20.48 -16.31 -1.97
C GLY A 384 20.86 -16.54 -0.51
N ILE A 385 19.93 -17.08 0.25
CA ILE A 385 20.17 -17.66 1.57
C ILE A 385 19.63 -19.09 1.57
N GLU A 386 20.18 -19.96 2.42
CA GLU A 386 19.69 -21.33 2.52
C GLU A 386 18.18 -21.35 2.82
N GLY A 387 17.42 -22.17 2.09
CA GLY A 387 15.96 -22.22 2.20
C GLY A 387 15.18 -21.15 1.43
N LEU A 388 15.84 -20.18 0.77
CA LEU A 388 15.22 -19.21 -0.14
C LEU A 388 15.92 -19.20 -1.51
N ASP A 389 15.55 -20.15 -2.37
CA ASP A 389 16.02 -20.26 -3.74
C ASP A 389 15.14 -19.42 -4.69
N PRO A 390 15.71 -18.45 -5.44
CA PRO A 390 14.97 -17.67 -6.43
C PRO A 390 14.30 -18.50 -7.54
N GLY A 391 14.87 -19.66 -7.87
CA GLY A 391 14.36 -20.56 -8.91
C GLY A 391 13.23 -21.47 -8.43
N ARG A 392 13.00 -21.56 -7.11
CA ARG A 392 11.92 -22.34 -6.54
C ARG A 392 10.74 -21.44 -6.19
N PRO A 393 9.51 -21.82 -6.58
CA PRO A 393 8.32 -21.09 -6.16
C PRO A 393 8.01 -21.32 -4.69
N ASP A 394 8.10 -22.57 -4.24
CA ASP A 394 7.90 -22.99 -2.85
C ASP A 394 9.23 -22.97 -2.10
N ASN A 395 9.36 -22.01 -1.18
CA ASN A 395 10.50 -21.91 -0.30
C ASN A 395 10.07 -22.08 1.15
N SER A 396 10.92 -22.72 1.95
CA SER A 396 10.70 -22.92 3.37
C SER A 396 11.97 -22.54 4.11
N LEU A 397 11.87 -21.55 4.98
CA LEU A 397 12.96 -21.10 5.80
C LEU A 397 12.73 -21.54 7.24
N HIS A 398 13.64 -22.39 7.71
CA HIS A 398 13.70 -22.79 9.13
C HIS A 398 14.55 -21.78 9.89
N LEU A 399 14.02 -21.26 11.00
CA LEU A 399 14.73 -20.32 11.87
C LEU A 399 15.05 -21.01 13.20
N PRO A 400 16.16 -21.76 13.28
CA PRO A 400 16.54 -22.45 14.50
C PRO A 400 16.97 -21.45 15.59
N ILE A 401 16.72 -21.82 16.84
CA ILE A 401 17.22 -21.08 18.00
C ILE A 401 18.53 -21.72 18.45
N GLN A 402 19.54 -20.89 18.66
CA GLN A 402 20.73 -21.33 19.38
C GLN A 402 20.42 -21.32 20.89
N GLY A 403 20.18 -22.50 21.48
CA GLY A 403 19.87 -22.63 22.91
C GLY A 403 19.52 -24.06 23.35
N PRO A 404 19.44 -24.33 24.67
CA PRO A 404 19.17 -25.66 25.23
C PRO A 404 17.75 -26.19 24.95
N HIS A 405 16.83 -25.35 24.47
CA HIS A 405 15.48 -25.72 24.04
C HIS A 405 15.44 -25.93 22.52
N THR A 406 16.07 -27.01 22.04
CA THR A 406 16.21 -27.31 20.59
C THR A 406 14.91 -27.74 19.90
N GLY A 407 13.77 -27.70 20.60
CA GLY A 407 12.45 -28.04 20.05
C GLY A 407 11.64 -26.84 19.55
N ASP A 408 12.02 -25.64 19.95
CA ASP A 408 11.32 -24.42 19.60
C ASP A 408 11.99 -23.78 18.38
N SER A 409 11.23 -23.58 17.31
CA SER A 409 11.71 -22.97 16.08
C SER A 409 10.55 -22.38 15.30
N SER A 410 10.78 -21.24 14.69
CA SER A 410 9.83 -20.63 13.76
C SER A 410 10.10 -21.11 12.33
N TRP A 411 9.02 -21.22 11.57
CA TRP A 411 9.05 -21.55 10.15
C TRP A 411 8.40 -20.42 9.36
N LEU A 412 9.07 -19.98 8.30
CA LEU A 412 8.53 -19.05 7.32
C LEU A 412 8.38 -19.81 6.00
N TYR A 413 7.15 -20.10 5.59
CA TYR A 413 6.87 -20.63 4.26
C TYR A 413 6.68 -19.45 3.31
N VAL A 414 7.51 -19.34 2.29
CA VAL A 414 7.49 -18.26 1.31
C VAL A 414 7.17 -18.82 -0.06
N PHE A 415 6.03 -18.42 -0.60
CA PHE A 415 5.66 -18.75 -1.97
C PHE A 415 5.90 -17.54 -2.87
N LEU A 416 6.81 -17.68 -3.85
CA LEU A 416 7.11 -16.63 -4.82
C LEU A 416 5.94 -16.50 -5.80
N TRP A 417 5.11 -15.49 -5.55
CA TRP A 417 3.87 -15.26 -6.25
C TRP A 417 3.93 -13.96 -7.05
N LYS A 418 3.82 -14.09 -8.37
CA LYS A 418 3.88 -12.97 -9.32
C LYS A 418 2.48 -12.42 -9.66
N GLY A 419 1.68 -12.09 -8.66
CA GLY A 419 0.35 -11.51 -8.87
C GLY A 419 -0.76 -12.49 -9.28
N LEU A 420 -1.99 -11.98 -9.41
CA LEU A 420 -3.23 -12.71 -9.66
C LEU A 420 -3.51 -13.01 -11.13
N ASN A 421 -2.92 -12.27 -12.06
CA ASN A 421 -3.07 -12.53 -13.50
C ASN A 421 -2.08 -13.61 -14.01
N ASP A 422 -1.74 -14.59 -13.16
CA ASP A 422 -0.98 -15.78 -13.50
C ASP A 422 0.40 -15.53 -14.17
N TRP A 423 1.15 -14.50 -13.75
CA TRP A 423 2.52 -14.20 -14.26
C TRP A 423 3.62 -15.14 -13.77
N GLY A 424 3.24 -16.23 -13.10
CA GLY A 424 4.16 -17.09 -12.39
C GLY A 424 3.51 -18.40 -11.97
N PRO A 425 4.00 -19.00 -10.88
CA PRO A 425 3.42 -20.21 -10.32
C PRO A 425 1.92 -20.05 -10.07
N ASN A 426 1.16 -21.13 -10.31
CA ASN A 426 -0.29 -21.09 -10.13
C ASN A 426 -0.63 -20.90 -8.65
N TRP A 427 -1.08 -19.70 -8.34
CA TRP A 427 -1.40 -19.33 -6.98
C TRP A 427 -2.68 -19.96 -6.44
N LYS A 428 -3.59 -20.36 -7.33
CA LYS A 428 -4.82 -21.05 -6.94
C LYS A 428 -4.45 -22.40 -6.32
N ASP A 429 -3.47 -23.07 -6.91
CA ASP A 429 -2.95 -24.35 -6.40
C ASP A 429 -2.20 -24.13 -5.09
N ALA A 430 -1.34 -23.12 -5.01
CA ALA A 430 -0.54 -22.80 -3.82
C ALA A 430 -1.36 -22.51 -2.55
N LEU A 431 -2.59 -22.02 -2.72
CA LEU A 431 -3.52 -21.79 -1.63
C LEU A 431 -4.34 -23.01 -1.23
N THR A 432 -4.23 -24.13 -1.94
CA THR A 432 -4.89 -25.38 -1.52
C THR A 432 -4.11 -26.07 -0.40
N LEU A 433 -4.84 -26.72 0.50
CA LEU A 433 -4.24 -27.50 1.58
C LEU A 433 -3.39 -28.66 1.02
N GLU A 434 -3.82 -29.28 -0.07
CA GLU A 434 -3.13 -30.39 -0.73
C GLU A 434 -1.76 -29.96 -1.27
N HIS A 435 -1.70 -28.82 -1.99
CA HIS A 435 -0.41 -28.31 -2.47
C HIS A 435 0.52 -28.00 -1.29
N GLN A 436 0.03 -27.28 -0.28
CA GLN A 436 0.80 -26.94 0.92
C GLN A 436 1.36 -28.18 1.62
N GLN A 437 0.54 -29.23 1.76
CA GLN A 437 0.93 -30.53 2.31
C GLN A 437 2.08 -31.17 1.54
N SER A 438 2.05 -31.09 0.20
CA SER A 438 3.06 -31.71 -0.65
C SER A 438 4.34 -30.87 -0.80
N ALA A 439 4.22 -29.54 -0.78
CA ALA A 439 5.28 -28.61 -1.15
C ALA A 439 6.17 -28.21 0.02
N ILE A 440 5.63 -28.22 1.25
CA ILE A 440 6.38 -27.87 2.46
C ILE A 440 7.13 -29.10 2.96
N PRO A 441 8.48 -29.09 2.99
CA PRO A 441 9.26 -30.21 3.49
C PRO A 441 8.91 -30.51 4.96
N ASN A 442 8.81 -31.80 5.31
CA ASN A 442 8.38 -32.24 6.63
C ASN A 442 7.02 -31.65 7.04
N TYR A 443 6.10 -31.46 6.09
CA TYR A 443 4.76 -30.98 6.40
C TYR A 443 4.18 -31.81 7.54
N ASP A 444 4.24 -33.15 7.58
CA ASP A 444 3.71 -33.94 8.70
C ASP A 444 4.25 -33.58 10.11
N GLN A 445 5.46 -33.04 10.20
CA GLN A 445 6.04 -32.55 11.46
C GLN A 445 5.59 -31.11 11.77
N ILE A 446 5.41 -30.30 10.73
CA ILE A 446 5.00 -28.89 10.79
C ILE A 446 3.47 -28.73 10.76
N SER A 447 2.72 -29.71 10.25
CA SER A 447 1.28 -29.69 9.91
C SER A 447 0.39 -29.79 11.13
N LYS A 448 0.96 -30.31 12.22
CA LYS A 448 0.39 -30.14 13.55
C LYS A 448 0.35 -28.67 13.98
N LYS A 449 1.16 -27.80 13.36
CA LYS A 449 1.17 -26.35 13.54
C LYS A 449 0.34 -25.72 12.42
N THR A 450 -0.88 -25.31 12.74
CA THR A 450 -1.66 -24.42 11.88
C THR A 450 -0.90 -23.10 11.71
N PRO A 451 -0.83 -22.51 10.50
CA PRO A 451 -0.24 -21.19 10.33
C PRO A 451 -0.90 -20.19 11.26
N THR A 452 -0.09 -19.38 11.92
CA THR A 452 -0.58 -18.38 12.89
C THR A 452 -0.82 -17.02 12.26
N SER A 453 -0.34 -16.81 11.04
CA SER A 453 -0.52 -15.59 10.26
C SER A 453 -0.24 -15.88 8.79
N VAL A 454 -0.95 -15.18 7.92
CA VAL A 454 -0.78 -15.27 6.46
C VAL A 454 -0.56 -13.87 5.89
N VAL A 455 0.52 -13.68 5.13
CA VAL A 455 0.84 -12.43 4.44
C VAL A 455 0.51 -12.57 2.95
N ILE A 456 -0.23 -11.60 2.40
CA ILE A 456 -0.61 -11.52 0.98
C ILE A 456 -0.03 -10.24 0.36
N SER A 457 0.82 -10.36 -0.66
CA SER A 457 1.54 -9.25 -1.31
C SER A 457 1.58 -9.40 -2.83
N LEU A 458 0.49 -9.08 -3.51
CA LEU A 458 0.28 -9.51 -4.91
C LEU A 458 0.21 -8.36 -5.93
N THR A 459 0.28 -7.12 -5.47
CA THR A 459 -0.06 -5.99 -6.34
C THR A 459 1.03 -5.61 -7.33
N ASN A 460 2.31 -5.70 -6.97
CA ASN A 460 3.41 -5.18 -7.79
C ASN A 460 3.44 -5.72 -9.21
N TRP A 461 3.35 -7.05 -9.38
CA TRP A 461 3.39 -7.66 -10.71
C TRP A 461 2.14 -7.35 -11.53
N ASP A 462 0.96 -7.37 -10.93
CA ASP A 462 -0.26 -7.04 -11.67
C ASP A 462 -0.34 -5.57 -12.04
N ALA A 463 0.10 -4.66 -11.17
CA ALA A 463 0.21 -3.25 -11.53
C ALA A 463 1.26 -3.04 -12.64
N ALA A 464 2.35 -3.82 -12.63
CA ALA A 464 3.45 -3.71 -13.59
C ALA A 464 3.23 -4.45 -14.92
N TYR A 465 2.35 -5.44 -14.99
CA TYR A 465 2.21 -6.26 -16.20
C TYR A 465 0.76 -6.63 -16.52
N GLY A 466 -0.06 -6.68 -15.48
CA GLY A 466 -1.46 -7.11 -15.51
C GLY A 466 -2.44 -6.08 -16.01
N SER A 467 -3.64 -6.59 -16.29
CA SER A 467 -4.86 -5.78 -16.50
C SER A 467 -5.51 -5.47 -15.15
N TYR A 468 -6.00 -4.24 -14.97
CA TYR A 468 -6.76 -3.90 -13.78
C TYR A 468 -8.08 -4.68 -13.73
N ALA A 469 -8.78 -4.80 -14.86
CA ALA A 469 -10.03 -5.55 -14.94
C ALA A 469 -9.85 -7.04 -14.59
N SER A 470 -8.82 -7.69 -15.14
CA SER A 470 -8.52 -9.10 -14.84
C SER A 470 -8.10 -9.30 -13.38
N TYR A 471 -7.35 -8.35 -12.81
CA TYR A 471 -6.99 -8.36 -11.40
C TYR A 471 -8.22 -8.32 -10.50
N VAL A 472 -9.13 -7.36 -10.76
CA VAL A 472 -10.39 -7.23 -10.03
C VAL A 472 -11.27 -8.47 -10.17
N ALA A 473 -11.35 -9.05 -11.36
CA ALA A 473 -12.10 -10.29 -11.60
C ALA A 473 -11.54 -11.50 -10.83
N SER A 474 -10.24 -11.49 -10.51
CA SER A 474 -9.58 -12.58 -9.78
C SER A 474 -9.71 -12.48 -8.26
N ILE A 475 -9.99 -11.28 -7.73
CA ILE A 475 -10.13 -11.04 -6.28
C ILE A 475 -11.18 -11.94 -5.62
N PRO A 476 -12.42 -12.11 -6.13
CA PRO A 476 -13.40 -13.00 -5.50
C PRO A 476 -12.91 -14.44 -5.33
N THR A 477 -12.19 -14.97 -6.33
CA THR A 477 -11.58 -16.30 -6.27
C THR A 477 -10.52 -16.38 -5.17
N LEU A 478 -9.65 -15.35 -5.06
CA LEU A 478 -8.67 -15.25 -3.98
C LEU A 478 -9.35 -15.25 -2.61
N ILE A 479 -10.37 -14.41 -2.42
CA ILE A 479 -11.11 -14.33 -1.15
C ILE A 479 -11.73 -15.69 -0.80
N ASN A 480 -12.32 -16.39 -1.77
CA ASN A 480 -12.90 -17.70 -1.53
C ASN A 480 -11.84 -18.73 -1.09
N LEU A 481 -10.70 -18.79 -1.78
CA LEU A 481 -9.60 -19.69 -1.42
C LEU A 481 -9.03 -19.38 -0.03
N LEU A 482 -8.81 -18.10 0.29
CA LEU A 482 -8.37 -17.71 1.64
C LEU A 482 -9.40 -18.08 2.72
N LYS A 483 -10.70 -17.96 2.43
CA LYS A 483 -11.76 -18.40 3.34
C LYS A 483 -11.74 -19.89 3.58
N THR A 484 -11.63 -20.69 2.51
CA THR A 484 -11.61 -22.16 2.62
C THR A 484 -10.36 -22.66 3.31
N THR A 485 -9.21 -22.03 3.08
CA THR A 485 -7.92 -22.52 3.59
C THR A 485 -7.60 -22.00 4.99
N TYR A 486 -7.93 -20.74 5.30
CA TYR A 486 -7.46 -20.10 6.54
C TYR A 486 -8.57 -19.61 7.47
N ALA A 487 -9.70 -19.14 6.95
CA ALA A 487 -10.70 -18.48 7.80
C ALA A 487 -11.42 -19.43 8.78
N GLN A 488 -11.48 -20.73 8.47
CA GLN A 488 -12.03 -21.73 9.40
C GLN A 488 -11.20 -21.88 10.69
N HIS A 489 -9.97 -21.38 10.69
CA HIS A 489 -9.01 -21.48 11.79
C HIS A 489 -8.74 -20.14 12.47
N ASP A 490 -9.53 -19.11 12.19
CA ASP A 490 -9.35 -17.74 12.73
C ASP A 490 -7.93 -17.16 12.48
N ILE A 491 -7.26 -17.60 11.41
CA ILE A 491 -5.89 -17.19 11.11
C ILE A 491 -5.91 -15.74 10.60
N PRO A 492 -5.16 -14.82 11.23
CA PRO A 492 -5.12 -13.43 10.81
C PRO A 492 -4.46 -13.27 9.44
N ILE A 493 -5.12 -12.49 8.58
CA ILE A 493 -4.59 -12.08 7.28
C ILE A 493 -3.89 -10.74 7.42
N VAL A 494 -2.69 -10.66 6.85
CA VAL A 494 -1.91 -9.44 6.66
C VAL A 494 -1.87 -9.15 5.17
N TRP A 495 -2.28 -7.96 4.77
CA TRP A 495 -2.10 -7.47 3.42
C TRP A 495 -0.88 -6.53 3.37
N ARG A 496 0.02 -6.81 2.44
CA ARG A 496 1.15 -5.93 2.10
C ARG A 496 0.88 -5.30 0.73
N PRO A 497 0.59 -4.00 0.64
CA PRO A 497 0.46 -3.30 -0.64
C PRO A 497 1.70 -3.48 -1.53
N GLY A 498 1.50 -3.26 -2.82
CA GLY A 498 2.57 -2.98 -3.76
C GLY A 498 3.37 -1.75 -3.36
N GLN A 499 4.64 -1.74 -3.74
CA GLN A 499 5.62 -0.69 -3.51
C GLN A 499 5.28 0.57 -4.30
N PHE A 500 5.53 1.75 -3.73
CA PHE A 500 5.34 3.02 -4.43
C PHE A 500 6.05 3.06 -5.78
N PHE A 501 7.30 2.56 -5.81
CA PHE A 501 8.14 2.48 -7.01
C PHE A 501 8.08 1.13 -7.74
N GLY A 502 7.10 0.29 -7.41
CA GLY A 502 6.94 -1.03 -8.02
C GLY A 502 6.66 -0.91 -9.52
N GLY A 503 7.49 -1.55 -10.35
CA GLY A 503 7.29 -1.57 -11.80
C GLY A 503 8.58 -1.74 -12.61
N ARG A 504 8.40 -2.00 -13.91
CA ARG A 504 9.50 -2.15 -14.88
C ARG A 504 9.98 -0.78 -15.38
N ALA A 505 11.28 -0.55 -15.31
CA ALA A 505 11.94 0.44 -16.16
C ALA A 505 12.23 -0.15 -17.53
N ASP A 506 12.12 0.68 -18.57
CA ASP A 506 12.63 0.37 -19.89
C ASP A 506 14.14 0.58 -19.92
N THR A 507 14.89 -0.52 -20.02
CA THR A 507 16.35 -0.50 -20.11
C THR A 507 16.85 -0.56 -21.55
N THR A 508 15.96 -0.55 -22.56
CA THR A 508 16.32 -0.66 -23.98
C THR A 508 16.61 0.70 -24.62
N GLU A 509 16.05 1.78 -24.08
CA GLU A 509 16.42 3.16 -24.39
C GLU A 509 17.31 3.69 -23.26
N GLY A 510 18.43 4.36 -23.59
CA GLY A 510 19.54 4.70 -22.68
C GLY A 510 19.25 5.53 -21.42
N ASP A 511 17.98 5.80 -21.12
CA ASP A 511 17.53 6.65 -20.00
C ASP A 511 16.79 5.88 -18.89
N GLY A 512 16.63 4.55 -18.97
CA GLY A 512 16.00 3.77 -17.89
C GLY A 512 14.56 4.21 -17.57
N ARG A 513 13.79 4.63 -18.59
CA ARG A 513 12.49 5.29 -18.40
C ARG A 513 11.49 4.35 -17.75
N ARG A 514 10.83 4.78 -16.67
CA ARG A 514 9.73 4.00 -16.10
C ARG A 514 8.59 3.88 -17.11
N ARG A 515 7.82 2.80 -17.03
CA ARG A 515 6.61 2.64 -17.85
C ARG A 515 5.31 2.88 -17.08
N PHE A 516 5.33 2.98 -15.75
CA PHE A 516 4.12 2.97 -14.90
C PHE A 516 4.03 4.22 -14.04
N SER A 517 2.80 4.64 -13.72
CA SER A 517 2.55 5.67 -12.70
C SER A 517 2.36 5.07 -11.31
N ARG A 518 2.60 5.90 -10.29
CA ARG A 518 2.24 5.57 -8.90
C ARG A 518 0.72 5.39 -8.73
N LEU A 519 -0.11 6.13 -9.46
CA LEU A 519 -1.57 6.10 -9.35
C LEU A 519 -2.14 4.74 -9.77
N ARG A 520 -1.52 4.08 -10.75
CA ARG A 520 -1.86 2.70 -11.11
C ARG A 520 -1.65 1.76 -9.93
N VAL A 521 -0.47 1.81 -9.30
CA VAL A 521 -0.19 0.96 -8.14
C VAL A 521 -1.17 1.23 -7.01
N MET A 522 -1.52 2.51 -6.77
CA MET A 522 -2.56 2.87 -5.79
C MET A 522 -3.91 2.25 -6.12
N ALA A 523 -4.33 2.24 -7.38
CA ALA A 523 -5.59 1.66 -7.81
C ALA A 523 -5.69 0.17 -7.48
N PHE A 524 -4.66 -0.59 -7.85
CA PHE A 524 -4.58 -2.03 -7.53
C PHE A 524 -4.49 -2.26 -6.01
N ASN A 525 -3.73 -1.43 -5.29
CA ASN A 525 -3.62 -1.53 -3.84
C ASN A 525 -4.98 -1.31 -3.17
N ASN A 526 -5.70 -0.25 -3.54
CA ASN A 526 -6.95 0.11 -2.90
C ASN A 526 -8.03 -0.95 -3.07
N VAL A 527 -8.19 -1.51 -4.28
CA VAL A 527 -9.21 -2.53 -4.51
C VAL A 527 -8.92 -3.83 -3.75
N MET A 528 -7.65 -4.24 -3.68
CA MET A 528 -7.23 -5.41 -2.91
C MET A 528 -7.39 -5.20 -1.40
N GLU A 529 -6.98 -4.03 -0.89
CA GLU A 529 -7.16 -3.69 0.52
C GLU A 529 -8.62 -3.76 0.93
N ASN A 530 -9.49 -3.07 0.20
CA ASN A 530 -10.92 -3.04 0.50
C ASN A 530 -11.45 -4.47 0.55
N ALA A 531 -11.10 -5.31 -0.43
CA ALA A 531 -11.54 -6.69 -0.46
C ALA A 531 -11.03 -7.52 0.74
N LEU A 532 -9.74 -7.41 1.10
CA LEU A 532 -9.16 -8.19 2.20
C LEU A 532 -9.57 -7.68 3.59
N VAL A 533 -9.65 -6.36 3.77
CA VAL A 533 -10.12 -5.74 5.01
C VAL A 533 -11.59 -6.03 5.23
N ASP A 534 -12.43 -5.90 4.20
CA ASP A 534 -13.87 -6.18 4.33
C ASP A 534 -14.12 -7.68 4.58
N ALA A 535 -13.36 -8.58 3.94
CA ALA A 535 -13.55 -10.02 4.08
C ALA A 535 -12.96 -10.61 5.38
N PHE A 536 -11.84 -10.09 5.86
CA PHE A 536 -11.04 -10.70 6.94
C PHE A 536 -10.69 -9.76 8.10
N GLY A 537 -10.99 -8.46 7.99
CA GLY A 537 -10.44 -7.46 8.90
C GLY A 537 -8.91 -7.41 8.84
N ALA A 538 -8.35 -7.67 7.66
CA ALA A 538 -6.92 -7.83 7.44
C ALA A 538 -6.12 -6.65 8.02
N LYS A 539 -4.98 -6.95 8.65
CA LYS A 539 -4.01 -5.91 9.03
C LYS A 539 -3.22 -5.48 7.80
N VAL A 540 -2.80 -4.23 7.76
CA VAL A 540 -2.07 -3.67 6.63
C VAL A 540 -0.62 -3.42 7.01
N TRP A 541 0.31 -4.02 6.28
CA TRP A 541 1.74 -3.75 6.31
C TRP A 541 2.06 -2.67 5.26
N ASP A 542 1.82 -1.38 5.59
CA ASP A 542 1.84 -0.28 4.62
C ASP A 542 3.26 0.11 4.16
N VAL A 543 3.78 -0.66 3.22
CA VAL A 543 5.05 -0.38 2.54
C VAL A 543 4.94 0.72 1.48
N TYR A 544 3.71 1.04 1.03
CA TYR A 544 3.47 2.07 0.02
C TYR A 544 3.74 3.47 0.60
N SER A 545 3.22 3.78 1.80
CA SER A 545 3.51 5.03 2.54
C SER A 545 5.01 5.30 2.67
N ILE A 546 5.78 4.26 2.96
CA ILE A 546 7.21 4.37 3.21
C ILE A 546 7.91 4.87 1.95
N GLY A 547 7.63 4.24 0.79
CA GLY A 547 8.18 4.64 -0.49
C GLY A 547 7.68 6.00 -0.99
N GLU A 548 6.39 6.30 -0.76
CA GLU A 548 5.79 7.57 -1.18
C GLU A 548 6.36 8.77 -0.44
N SER A 549 6.69 8.62 0.84
CA SER A 549 7.22 9.72 1.65
C SER A 549 8.74 9.90 1.54
N LEU A 550 9.43 9.08 0.74
CA LEU A 550 10.88 9.13 0.61
C LEU A 550 11.37 10.54 0.25
N ASP A 551 12.52 10.91 0.83
CA ASP A 551 13.23 12.13 0.45
C ASP A 551 13.69 12.08 -1.01
N VAL A 552 14.02 13.25 -1.57
CA VAL A 552 14.37 13.37 -3.00
C VAL A 552 15.55 12.47 -3.38
N GLY A 553 16.61 12.41 -2.56
CA GLY A 553 17.80 11.61 -2.86
C GLY A 553 17.53 10.10 -2.76
N ALA A 554 16.77 9.66 -1.76
CA ALA A 554 16.37 8.25 -1.67
C ALA A 554 15.47 7.82 -2.82
N ARG A 555 14.60 8.71 -3.32
CA ARG A 555 13.78 8.48 -4.51
C ARG A 555 14.63 8.37 -5.77
N GLU A 556 15.56 9.29 -5.98
CA GLU A 556 16.52 9.24 -7.09
C GLU A 556 17.27 7.90 -7.11
N LYS A 557 17.71 7.42 -5.94
CA LYS A 557 18.31 6.08 -5.82
C LYS A 557 17.31 4.97 -6.15
N ALA A 558 16.09 5.02 -5.62
CA ALA A 558 15.07 3.99 -5.84
C ALA A 558 14.65 3.88 -7.32
N VAL A 559 14.65 4.98 -8.08
CA VAL A 559 14.36 4.95 -9.51
C VAL A 559 15.44 4.34 -10.39
N THR A 560 16.67 4.22 -9.89
CA THR A 560 17.75 3.53 -10.62
C THR A 560 17.57 2.02 -10.68
N CYS A 561 16.68 1.42 -9.88
CA CYS A 561 16.46 -0.02 -9.88
C CYS A 561 15.40 -0.42 -10.93
N PRO A 562 15.78 -1.09 -12.04
CA PRO A 562 14.83 -1.40 -13.11
C PRO A 562 13.73 -2.39 -12.70
N SER A 563 14.01 -3.23 -11.70
CA SER A 563 13.06 -4.19 -11.14
C SER A 563 12.11 -3.55 -10.12
N GLY A 564 12.28 -2.26 -9.77
CA GLY A 564 11.47 -1.58 -8.76
C GLY A 564 11.55 -2.22 -7.37
N HIS A 565 12.68 -2.86 -7.05
CA HIS A 565 12.88 -3.44 -5.73
C HIS A 565 13.18 -2.36 -4.70
N ALA A 566 12.66 -2.53 -3.48
CA ALA A 566 13.02 -1.71 -2.34
C ALA A 566 14.50 -1.95 -1.97
N GLY A 567 15.26 -0.86 -1.81
CA GLY A 567 16.62 -0.90 -1.29
C GLY A 567 16.70 -1.55 0.10
N ARG A 568 17.89 -1.99 0.51
CA ARG A 568 18.05 -2.76 1.75
C ARG A 568 17.63 -1.97 3.01
N ASP A 569 17.86 -0.67 3.03
CA ASP A 569 17.41 0.28 4.06
C ASP A 569 15.89 0.40 4.11
N ILE A 570 15.24 0.48 2.95
CA ILE A 570 13.78 0.50 2.86
C ILE A 570 13.20 -0.82 3.37
N VAL A 571 13.81 -1.95 2.99
CA VAL A 571 13.40 -3.28 3.48
C VAL A 571 13.51 -3.38 5.01
N ASP A 572 14.57 -2.82 5.61
CA ASP A 572 14.67 -2.75 7.07
C ASP A 572 13.51 -1.95 7.68
N MET A 573 13.16 -0.81 7.09
CA MET A 573 12.03 -0.03 7.58
C MET A 573 10.69 -0.73 7.41
N GLU A 574 10.47 -1.40 6.27
CA GLU A 574 9.29 -2.24 6.07
C GLU A 574 9.19 -3.32 7.16
N ASN A 575 10.30 -3.98 7.46
CA ASN A 575 10.34 -5.01 8.48
C ASN A 575 10.05 -4.46 9.88
N VAL A 576 10.49 -3.25 10.24
CA VAL A 576 10.11 -2.61 11.51
C VAL A 576 8.60 -2.49 11.64
N VAL A 577 7.91 -2.08 10.57
CA VAL A 577 6.44 -1.99 10.54
C VAL A 577 5.82 -3.38 10.71
N PHE A 578 6.32 -4.38 9.99
CA PHE A 578 5.85 -5.76 10.07
C PHE A 578 5.99 -6.35 11.49
N MET A 579 7.16 -6.16 12.11
CA MET A 579 7.47 -6.65 13.46
C MET A 579 6.56 -6.06 14.53
N ASN A 580 6.30 -4.75 14.44
CA ASN A 580 5.41 -4.05 15.38
C ASN A 580 3.95 -4.47 15.20
N MET A 581 3.54 -4.72 13.97
CA MET A 581 2.17 -5.16 13.66
C MET A 581 1.89 -6.61 14.10
N LEU A 582 2.86 -7.52 13.95
CA LEU A 582 2.74 -8.90 14.42
C LEU A 582 2.83 -8.98 15.95
N CYS A 583 3.77 -8.26 16.54
CA CYS A 583 4.02 -8.30 17.98
C CYS A 583 3.97 -6.90 18.58
N PRO A 584 2.76 -6.33 18.74
CA PRO A 584 2.59 -5.06 19.43
C PRO A 584 3.04 -5.19 20.89
N ILE A 585 3.56 -4.11 21.47
CA ILE A 585 3.73 -4.04 22.92
C ILE A 585 2.35 -3.94 23.54
N VAL A 586 2.02 -4.89 24.42
CA VAL A 586 0.78 -4.90 25.21
C VAL A 586 1.04 -4.28 26.57
#